data_AF-H8X733-F1
#
_entry.id   AF-H8X733-F1
#
_cell.length_a   1.000
_cell.length_b   1.000
_cell.length_c   1.000
_cell.angle_alpha   90.00
_cell.angle_beta   90.00
_cell.angle_gamma   90.00
#
_symmetry.space_group_name_H-M   'P 1'
#
loop_
_entity.id
_entity.type
_entity.pdbx_description
1 polymer ?
#
loop_
_entity_poly.entity_id
_entity_poly.type
_entity_poly.pdbx_seq_one_letter_code
_entity_poly.pdbx_strand_id
1 'polypeptide(L)'
;MSELPTLTSEQFRKAIKDVSQFELKSKKEQQRHFIFRLVETNNELFDELNAEEISSEDRKLYTETIDENKMSLIEQINRVESINSELVERGLMSGEEKEKEERNLLDEINNVDKGARKGDESKNVAIEEEGVML
;
A
#
# COMPACT_ATOMS: atom_id res chain seq x y z
N MET A 1 -22.92 7.39 4.58
CA MET A 1 -22.19 8.65 4.88
C MET A 1 -21.81 9.26 3.55
N SER A 2 -21.87 10.59 3.40
CA SER A 2 -21.41 11.24 2.16
C SER A 2 -19.89 11.27 2.18
N GLU A 3 -19.24 10.30 1.54
CA GLU A 3 -17.84 10.42 1.18
C GLU A 3 -17.70 11.69 0.35
N LEU A 4 -16.88 12.64 0.83
CA LEU A 4 -16.48 13.77 0.01
C LEU A 4 -15.89 13.19 -1.28
N PRO A 5 -16.36 13.58 -2.47
CA PRO A 5 -15.90 12.95 -3.70
C PRO A 5 -14.39 13.14 -3.82
N THR A 6 -13.65 12.04 -3.71
CA THR A 6 -12.25 12.01 -4.09
C THR A 6 -12.18 12.34 -5.57
N LEU A 7 -11.20 13.17 -5.96
CA LEU A 7 -10.98 13.46 -7.37
C LEU A 7 -10.68 12.14 -8.08
N THR A 8 -11.39 11.86 -9.17
CA THR A 8 -11.00 10.77 -10.08
C THR A 8 -9.55 10.98 -10.54
N SER A 9 -8.87 9.92 -10.97
CA SER A 9 -7.48 10.02 -11.44
C SER A 9 -7.31 11.06 -12.56
N GLU A 10 -8.30 11.20 -13.45
CA GLU A 10 -8.30 12.22 -14.51
C GLU A 10 -8.45 13.63 -13.95
N GLN A 11 -9.40 13.85 -13.04
CA GLN A 11 -9.58 15.14 -12.38
C GLN A 11 -8.33 15.54 -11.57
N PHE A 12 -7.69 14.58 -10.92
CA PHE A 12 -6.44 14.79 -10.20
C PHE A 12 -5.32 15.24 -11.15
N ARG A 13 -5.11 14.50 -12.25
CA ARG A 13 -4.11 14.86 -13.28
C ARG A 13 -4.35 16.25 -13.87
N LYS A 14 -5.62 16.63 -14.08
CA LYS A 14 -5.94 17.99 -14.54
C LYS A 14 -5.62 19.04 -13.48
N ALA A 15 -5.97 18.78 -12.23
CA ALA A 15 -5.77 19.73 -11.13
C ALA A 15 -4.28 20.00 -10.84
N ILE A 16 -3.40 19.00 -10.93
CA ILE A 16 -1.98 19.17 -10.61
C ILE A 16 -1.21 20.04 -11.63
N LYS A 17 -1.75 20.26 -12.83
CA LYS A 17 -1.13 21.12 -13.86
C LYS A 17 -0.97 22.57 -13.42
N ASP A 18 -1.92 23.07 -12.64
CA ASP A 18 -1.94 24.47 -12.18
C ASP A 18 -1.27 24.65 -10.80
N VAL A 19 -0.80 23.55 -10.18
CA VAL A 19 -0.19 23.55 -8.84
C VAL A 19 1.30 23.87 -8.94
N SER A 20 1.84 24.63 -7.99
CA SER A 20 3.27 24.97 -7.97
C SER A 20 4.16 23.75 -7.70
N GLN A 21 5.43 23.79 -8.12
CA GLN A 21 6.37 22.70 -7.84
C GLN A 21 6.50 22.39 -6.33
N PHE A 22 6.52 23.43 -5.49
CA PHE A 22 6.62 23.29 -4.04
C PHE A 22 5.41 22.53 -3.49
N GLU A 23 4.21 22.89 -3.92
CA GLU A 23 2.98 22.23 -3.50
C GLU A 23 2.90 20.80 -4.03
N LEU A 24 3.37 20.52 -5.26
CA LEU A 24 3.43 19.15 -5.79
C LEU A 24 4.33 18.27 -4.92
N LYS A 25 5.52 18.75 -4.56
CA LYS A 25 6.42 18.03 -3.65
C LYS A 25 5.78 17.80 -2.28
N SER A 26 5.16 18.83 -1.70
CA SER A 26 4.46 18.71 -0.41
C SER A 26 3.32 17.70 -0.47
N LYS A 27 2.49 17.72 -1.52
CA LYS A 27 1.40 16.75 -1.71
C LYS A 27 1.93 15.33 -1.91
N LYS A 28 3.04 15.15 -2.63
CA LYS A 28 3.68 13.85 -2.80
C LYS A 28 4.13 13.27 -1.47
N GLU A 29 4.78 14.07 -0.63
CA GLU A 29 5.17 13.63 0.73
C GLU A 29 3.96 13.29 1.61
N GLN A 30 2.89 14.07 1.54
CA GLN A 30 1.64 13.77 2.25
C GLN A 30 1.03 12.43 1.79
N GLN A 31 1.03 12.16 0.49
CA GLN A 31 0.56 10.90 -0.07
C GLN A 31 1.44 9.73 0.37
N ARG A 32 2.77 9.89 0.35
CA ARG A 32 3.70 8.87 0.86
C ARG A 32 3.45 8.57 2.34
N HIS A 33 3.28 9.60 3.17
CA HIS A 33 2.96 9.41 4.59
C HIS A 33 1.64 8.65 4.78
N PHE A 34 0.61 9.01 4.01
CA PHE A 34 -0.70 8.35 4.10
C PHE A 34 -0.65 6.89 3.61
N ILE A 35 0.14 6.58 2.57
CA ILE A 35 0.43 5.22 2.13
C ILE A 35 1.00 4.40 3.29
N PHE A 36 2.05 4.88 3.95
CA PHE A 36 2.66 4.13 5.05
C PHE A 36 1.71 3.93 6.22
N ARG A 37 0.89 4.93 6.55
CA ARG A 37 -0.16 4.79 7.57
C ARG A 37 -1.17 3.69 7.22
N LEU A 38 -1.59 3.59 5.96
CA LEU A 38 -2.50 2.52 5.52
C LEU A 38 -1.83 1.14 5.61
N VAL A 39 -0.55 1.02 5.27
CA VAL A 39 0.20 -0.25 5.41
C VAL A 39 0.33 -0.63 6.88
N GLU A 40 0.68 0.31 7.76
CA GLU A 40 0.75 0.11 9.21
C GLU A 40 -0.60 -0.37 9.77
N THR A 41 -1.69 0.33 9.44
CA THR A 41 -3.04 -0.07 9.87
C THR A 41 -3.43 -1.45 9.33
N ASN A 42 -3.11 -1.77 8.08
CA ASN A 42 -3.37 -3.11 7.55
C ASN A 42 -2.59 -4.19 8.31
N ASN A 43 -1.32 -3.93 8.64
CA ASN A 43 -0.52 -4.84 9.45
C ASN A 43 -1.13 -5.06 10.84
N GLU A 44 -1.57 -3.99 11.51
CA GLU A 44 -2.25 -4.07 12.80
C GLU A 44 -3.53 -4.92 12.69
N LEU A 45 -4.37 -4.66 11.68
CA LEU A 45 -5.60 -5.44 11.43
C LEU A 45 -5.30 -6.91 11.10
N PHE A 46 -4.21 -7.19 10.39
CA PHE A 46 -3.77 -8.57 10.14
C PHE A 46 -3.33 -9.27 11.43
N ASP A 47 -2.63 -8.57 12.33
CA ASP A 47 -2.26 -9.13 13.63
C ASP A 47 -3.52 -9.43 14.47
N GLU A 48 -4.50 -8.53 14.49
CA GLU A 48 -5.81 -8.74 15.14
C GLU A 48 -6.59 -9.92 14.54
N LEU A 49 -6.60 -10.07 13.21
CA LEU A 49 -7.28 -11.20 12.53
C LEU A 49 -6.67 -12.57 12.85
N ASN A 50 -5.40 -12.59 13.27
CA ASN A 50 -4.65 -13.78 13.65
C ASN A 50 -4.66 -14.06 15.15
N ALA A 51 -5.32 -13.22 15.97
CA ALA A 51 -5.49 -13.49 17.40
C ALA A 51 -6.37 -14.73 17.63
N GLU A 52 -6.11 -15.46 18.72
CA GLU A 52 -6.80 -16.72 19.05
C GLU A 52 -8.31 -16.53 19.28
N GLU A 53 -8.71 -15.38 19.82
CA GLU A 53 -10.11 -15.05 20.11
C GLU A 53 -10.52 -13.76 19.39
N ILE A 54 -11.12 -13.91 18.21
CA ILE A 54 -11.77 -12.81 17.47
C ILE A 54 -13.21 -13.21 17.14
N SER A 55 -14.14 -12.28 17.39
CA SER A 55 -15.55 -12.49 17.06
C SER A 55 -15.75 -12.58 15.54
N SER A 56 -16.85 -13.23 15.11
CA SER A 56 -17.16 -13.28 13.67
C SER A 56 -17.50 -11.91 13.11
N GLU A 57 -18.09 -11.00 13.92
CA GLU A 57 -18.38 -9.63 13.48
C GLU A 57 -17.09 -8.82 13.30
N ASP A 58 -16.17 -8.87 14.26
CA ASP A 58 -14.90 -8.14 14.19
C ASP A 58 -14.03 -8.65 13.05
N ARG A 59 -13.99 -9.99 12.85
CA ARG A 59 -13.28 -10.60 11.72
C ARG A 59 -13.79 -10.05 10.38
N LYS A 60 -15.11 -9.94 10.23
CA LYS A 60 -15.74 -9.39 9.02
C LYS A 60 -15.37 -7.91 8.86
N LEU A 61 -15.52 -7.11 9.91
CA LEU A 61 -15.21 -5.68 9.89
C LEU A 61 -13.76 -5.40 9.51
N TYR A 62 -12.81 -6.11 10.12
CA TYR A 62 -11.38 -5.93 9.85
C TYR A 62 -11.01 -6.35 8.42
N THR A 63 -11.63 -7.43 7.91
CA THR A 63 -11.43 -7.86 6.52
C THR A 63 -11.95 -6.80 5.54
N GLU A 64 -13.15 -6.28 5.75
CA GLU A 64 -13.74 -5.22 4.92
C GLU A 64 -12.86 -3.95 4.96
N THR A 65 -12.37 -3.57 6.14
CA THR A 65 -11.50 -2.39 6.31
C THR A 65 -10.16 -2.56 5.59
N ILE A 66 -9.55 -3.76 5.63
CA ILE A 66 -8.32 -4.05 4.89
C ILE A 66 -8.56 -3.89 3.38
N ASP A 67 -9.70 -4.36 2.87
CA ASP A 67 -10.01 -4.27 1.44
C ASP A 67 -10.25 -2.81 1.01
N GLU A 68 -10.94 -2.00 1.82
CA GLU A 68 -11.07 -0.55 1.61
C GLU A 68 -9.70 0.16 1.63
N ASN A 69 -8.82 -0.23 2.56
CA ASN A 69 -7.47 0.32 2.65
C ASN A 69 -6.61 -0.07 1.44
N LYS A 70 -6.77 -1.28 0.87
CA LYS A 70 -6.07 -1.68 -0.37
C LYS A 70 -6.48 -0.81 -1.55
N MET A 71 -7.78 -0.52 -1.69
CA MET A 71 -8.27 0.38 -2.74
C MET A 71 -7.70 1.79 -2.56
N SER A 72 -7.67 2.27 -1.31
CA SER A 72 -7.06 3.55 -0.97
C SER A 72 -5.56 3.56 -1.29
N LEU A 73 -4.81 2.52 -0.96
CA LEU A 73 -3.38 2.39 -1.26
C LEU A 73 -3.10 2.53 -2.76
N ILE A 74 -3.83 1.78 -3.59
CA ILE A 74 -3.71 1.85 -5.06
C ILE A 74 -3.95 3.28 -5.55
N GLU A 75 -4.98 3.96 -5.04
CA GLU A 75 -5.28 5.34 -5.41
C GLU A 75 -4.12 6.29 -5.08
N GLN A 76 -3.54 6.18 -3.88
CA GLN A 76 -2.47 7.08 -3.45
C GLN A 76 -1.17 6.83 -4.22
N ILE A 77 -0.84 5.58 -4.51
CA ILE A 77 0.32 5.22 -5.36
C ILE A 77 0.14 5.86 -6.75
N ASN A 78 -1.04 5.67 -7.38
CA ASN A 78 -1.36 6.28 -8.68
C ASN A 78 -1.26 7.82 -8.67
N ARG A 79 -1.58 8.46 -7.54
CA ARG A 79 -1.45 9.91 -7.38
C ARG A 79 0.02 10.34 -7.29
N VAL A 80 0.87 9.58 -6.58
CA VAL A 80 2.32 9.80 -6.56
C VAL A 80 2.92 9.67 -7.97
N GLU A 81 2.56 8.62 -8.70
CA GLU A 81 3.00 8.40 -10.08
C GLU A 81 2.54 9.53 -11.02
N SER A 82 1.33 10.04 -10.80
CA SER A 82 0.79 11.18 -11.56
C SER A 82 1.56 12.46 -11.26
N ILE A 83 1.95 12.71 -10.01
CA ILE A 83 2.82 13.83 -9.65
C ILE A 83 4.20 13.68 -10.29
N ASN A 84 4.81 12.48 -10.25
CA ASN A 84 6.12 12.25 -10.87
C ASN A 84 6.06 12.44 -12.38
N SER A 85 4.98 11.99 -13.03
CA SER A 85 4.76 12.22 -14.47
C SER A 85 4.65 13.72 -14.80
N GLU A 86 3.93 14.50 -13.98
CA GLU A 86 3.85 15.96 -14.13
C GLU A 86 5.23 16.64 -13.92
N LEU A 87 6.03 16.16 -12.96
CA LEU A 87 7.39 16.68 -12.76
C LEU A 87 8.30 16.39 -13.97
N VAL A 88 8.13 15.24 -14.61
CA VAL A 88 8.82 14.91 -15.87
C VAL A 88 8.36 15.83 -17.01
N GLU A 89 7.05 16.04 -17.17
CA GLU A 89 6.50 16.96 -18.18
C GLU A 89 7.04 18.39 -18.03
N ARG A 90 7.30 18.83 -16.79
CA ARG A 90 7.89 20.14 -16.49
C ARG A 90 9.41 20.21 -16.63
N GLY A 91 10.08 19.10 -16.94
CA GLY A 91 11.55 19.02 -17.00
C GLY A 91 12.23 19.16 -15.64
N LEU A 92 11.51 18.86 -14.55
CA LEU A 92 12.01 18.95 -13.16
C LEU A 92 12.47 17.59 -12.60
N MET A 93 12.24 16.53 -13.36
CA MET A 93 12.60 15.15 -13.07
C MET A 93 12.84 14.43 -14.40
N SER A 94 13.81 13.54 -14.47
CA SER A 94 14.02 12.66 -15.63
C SER A 94 13.13 11.42 -15.56
N GLY A 95 12.92 10.75 -16.70
CA GLY A 95 12.20 9.47 -16.73
C GLY A 95 12.87 8.40 -15.85
N GLU A 96 14.20 8.38 -15.82
CA GLU A 96 14.97 7.44 -14.99
C GLU A 96 14.78 7.70 -13.48
N GLU A 97 14.78 8.97 -13.07
CA GLU A 97 14.50 9.36 -11.68
C GLU A 97 13.07 9.00 -11.28
N LYS A 98 12.09 9.22 -12.16
CA LYS A 98 10.71 8.81 -11.94
C LYS A 98 10.62 7.31 -11.65
N GLU A 99 11.15 6.49 -12.56
CA GLU A 99 11.07 5.04 -12.40
C GLU A 99 11.80 4.54 -11.15
N LYS A 100 12.95 5.14 -10.83
CA LYS A 100 13.69 4.81 -9.61
C LYS A 100 12.89 5.15 -8.36
N GLU A 101 12.25 6.32 -8.31
CA GLU A 101 11.46 6.73 -7.16
C GLU A 101 10.21 5.85 -6.99
N GLU A 102 9.53 5.51 -8.08
CA GLU A 102 8.35 4.63 -8.07
C GLU A 102 8.71 3.21 -7.61
N ARG A 103 9.81 2.63 -8.11
CA ARG A 103 10.32 1.34 -7.62
C ARG A 103 10.67 1.40 -6.13
N ASN A 104 11.41 2.42 -5.71
CA ASN A 104 11.79 2.58 -4.30
C ASN A 104 10.56 2.67 -3.39
N LEU A 105 9.51 3.39 -3.80
CA LEU A 105 8.26 3.45 -3.02
C LEU A 105 7.63 2.05 -2.87
N LEU A 106 7.55 1.27 -3.94
CA LEU A 106 7.01 -0.08 -3.87
C LEU A 106 7.88 -1.00 -2.99
N ASP A 107 9.20 -0.90 -3.09
CA ASP A 107 10.13 -1.65 -2.23
C ASP A 107 9.96 -1.27 -0.75
N GLU A 108 9.82 0.02 -0.44
CA GLU A 108 9.57 0.50 0.92
C GLU A 108 8.21 0.00 1.45
N ILE A 109 7.15 0.03 0.64
CA ILE A 109 5.84 -0.53 1.01
C ILE A 109 5.98 -2.01 1.34
N ASN A 110 6.63 -2.79 0.47
CA ASN A 110 6.85 -4.23 0.67
C ASN A 110 7.70 -4.54 1.91
N ASN A 111 8.65 -3.66 2.25
CA ASN A 111 9.49 -3.82 3.44
C ASN A 111 8.71 -3.59 4.74
N VAL A 112 7.72 -2.70 4.71
CA VAL A 112 6.84 -2.40 5.85
C VAL A 112 5.68 -3.40 5.92
N ASP A 113 5.18 -3.88 4.78
CA ASP A 113 4.09 -4.86 4.71
C ASP A 113 4.53 -6.22 5.30
N LYS A 114 3.79 -6.66 6.32
CA LYS A 114 3.97 -7.96 6.98
C LYS A 114 3.02 -9.01 6.42
N GLY A 115 2.00 -8.61 5.66
CA GLY A 115 0.96 -9.49 5.11
C GLY A 115 1.51 -10.59 4.20
N ALA A 116 2.63 -10.35 3.53
CA ALA A 116 3.32 -11.34 2.68
C ALA A 116 4.21 -12.34 3.45
N ARG A 117 4.56 -12.09 4.73
CA ARG A 117 5.62 -12.84 5.43
C ARG A 117 5.19 -14.15 6.11
N LYS A 118 3.89 -14.47 6.16
CA LYS A 118 3.41 -15.76 6.72
C LYS A 118 3.02 -16.80 5.66
N GLY A 119 3.34 -16.56 4.38
CA GLY A 119 2.99 -17.46 3.28
C GLY A 119 4.02 -18.53 2.91
N ASP A 120 5.28 -18.42 3.32
CA ASP A 120 6.36 -19.25 2.75
C ASP A 120 7.34 -19.89 3.76
N GLU A 121 7.17 -19.70 5.08
CA GLU A 121 8.05 -20.33 6.09
C GLU A 121 7.42 -21.56 6.78
N SER A 122 6.35 -22.13 6.24
CA SER A 122 5.72 -23.36 6.78
C SER A 122 5.61 -24.48 5.73
N LYS A 123 6.72 -24.80 5.06
CA LYS A 123 6.91 -26.09 4.38
C LYS A 123 8.34 -26.62 4.56
N ASN A 124 8.70 -26.91 5.80
CA ASN A 124 9.66 -27.98 6.11
C ASN A 124 9.07 -28.82 7.24
N VAL A 125 7.95 -29.49 6.94
CA VAL A 125 7.54 -30.66 7.71
C VAL A 125 8.47 -31.78 7.26
N ALA A 126 9.49 -32.06 8.07
CA ALA A 126 10.21 -33.32 7.97
C ALA A 126 9.23 -34.45 8.34
N ILE A 127 8.72 -35.13 7.32
CA ILE A 127 8.07 -36.43 7.45
C ILE A 127 9.10 -37.45 6.96
N GLU A 128 9.72 -38.17 7.89
CA GLU A 128 10.22 -39.54 7.69
C GLU A 128 9.88 -40.29 8.99
N GLU A 129 8.68 -40.86 9.03
CA GLU A 129 8.42 -42.31 8.88
C GLU A 129 8.66 -43.11 10.17
N GLU A 130 7.60 -43.24 10.97
CA GLU A 130 7.42 -44.41 11.84
C GLU A 130 7.35 -45.68 10.98
N GLY A 131 8.48 -46.37 10.86
CA GLY A 131 8.57 -47.74 10.38
C GLY A 131 8.50 -48.73 11.53
N VAL A 132 7.30 -49.23 11.80
CA VAL A 132 6.90 -50.59 12.25
C VAL A 132 7.97 -51.52 12.87
N MET A 133 7.61 -52.05 14.04
CA MET A 133 8.16 -53.19 14.81
C MET A 133 8.77 -54.35 14.00
N LEU A 134 9.91 -54.84 14.48
CA LEU A 134 10.10 -56.24 14.92
C LEU A 134 10.88 -56.27 16.25
#